data_AF-A0A2N0XPV7-F1
#
_entry.id   AF-A0A2N0XPV7-F1
#
_cell.length_a   1.000
_cell.length_b   1.000
_cell.length_c   1.000
_cell.angle_alpha   90.00
_cell.angle_beta   90.00
_cell.angle_gamma   90.00
#
_symmetry.space_group_name_H-M   'P 1'
#
loop_
_entity.id
_entity.type
_entity.pdbx_description
1 polymer ?
#
loop_
_entity_poly.entity_id
_entity_poly.type
_entity_poly.pdbx_seq_one_letter_code
_entity_poly.pdbx_strand_id
1 'polypeptide(L)'
;MYQKSNTVIVAFRGSELGTSDWVTNGIMVQDMVPAQYAMAIEKSIEIKNQYSGYQIHYTGHSLGGGLATAAAITTGDPATAFDASGIANAVLNEIKSKHTAQGKPSNQWQTNAGQITNFNLEGEFVSDLDYQQDADTLGPTSKQYGDIHYLSASRFTPLFLVNNGLTRHFTTPLKEELMFLSQPIFRVNTSDYNSIDNDINSFTAAFYIDWTDDTLDVLFWQTNFAINSLPSLLADLGF
;
A
#
# COMPACT_ATOMS: atom_id res chain seq x y z
N MET A 1 -6.13 15.00 -3.52
CA MET A 1 -6.97 15.15 -2.31
C MET A 1 -8.42 15.24 -2.75
N TYR A 2 -9.29 14.50 -2.07
CA TYR A 2 -10.73 14.50 -2.29
C TYR A 2 -11.43 14.98 -1.01
N GLN A 3 -12.45 15.81 -1.15
CA GLN A 3 -13.23 16.31 -0.01
C GLN A 3 -14.71 16.16 -0.31
N LYS A 4 -15.46 15.59 0.64
CA LYS A 4 -16.91 15.53 0.60
C LYS A 4 -17.45 15.59 2.03
N SER A 5 -18.39 16.51 2.28
CA SER A 5 -18.93 16.76 3.63
C SER A 5 -17.79 17.03 4.62
N ASN A 6 -17.78 16.39 5.79
CA ASN A 6 -16.73 16.48 6.80
C ASN A 6 -15.62 15.41 6.61
N THR A 7 -15.43 14.90 5.40
CA THR A 7 -14.40 13.88 5.11
C THR A 7 -13.39 14.40 4.10
N VAL A 8 -12.11 14.16 4.39
CA VAL A 8 -10.97 14.47 3.51
C VAL A 8 -10.17 13.20 3.27
N ILE A 9 -9.98 12.84 2.00
CA ILE A 9 -9.12 11.73 1.60
C ILE A 9 -7.87 12.28 0.94
N VAL A 10 -6.71 11.93 1.48
CA VAL A 10 -5.41 12.30 0.96
C VAL A 10 -4.77 11.06 0.35
N ALA A 11 -4.81 10.98 -0.98
CA ALA A 11 -4.17 9.93 -1.74
C ALA A 11 -2.75 10.35 -2.14
N PHE A 12 -1.74 9.64 -1.63
CA PHE A 12 -0.35 9.80 -2.02
C PHE A 12 -0.03 8.91 -3.23
N ARG A 13 0.58 9.51 -4.25
CA ARG A 13 1.02 8.78 -5.44
C ARG A 13 2.31 8.04 -5.12
N GLY A 14 2.38 6.76 -5.50
CA GLY A 14 3.63 6.00 -5.49
C GLY A 14 4.58 6.42 -6.62
N SER A 15 5.75 5.80 -6.65
CA SER A 15 6.75 6.08 -7.70
C SER A 15 6.43 5.38 -9.01
N GLU A 16 6.97 5.92 -10.10
CA GLU A 16 7.00 5.25 -11.39
C GLU A 16 8.08 4.16 -11.36
N LEU A 17 7.62 2.90 -11.41
CA LEU A 17 8.48 1.71 -11.45
C LEU A 17 9.44 1.78 -12.66
N GLY A 18 10.57 1.08 -12.62
CA GLY A 18 11.51 1.01 -13.76
C GLY A 18 12.42 2.24 -14.00
N THR A 19 12.36 3.28 -13.16
CA THR A 19 13.43 4.30 -13.09
C THR A 19 14.44 3.92 -12.00
N SER A 20 15.75 4.06 -12.20
CA SER A 20 16.73 3.73 -11.14
C SER A 20 16.50 4.54 -9.86
N ASP A 21 15.90 5.72 -10.01
CA ASP A 21 15.73 6.69 -8.96
C ASP A 21 14.71 6.30 -7.89
N TRP A 22 13.68 5.50 -8.18
CA TRP A 22 12.62 5.27 -7.17
C TRP A 22 13.02 4.28 -6.08
N VAL A 23 13.78 3.24 -6.43
CA VAL A 23 14.32 2.26 -5.46
C VAL A 23 15.36 2.95 -4.59
N THR A 24 16.34 3.60 -5.23
CA THR A 24 17.51 4.17 -4.56
C THR A 24 17.18 5.43 -3.78
N ASN A 25 16.26 6.30 -4.24
CA ASN A 25 15.97 7.56 -3.53
C ASN A 25 14.81 7.45 -2.52
N GLY A 26 13.98 6.41 -2.59
CA GLY A 26 12.72 6.33 -1.82
C GLY A 26 12.61 5.16 -0.84
N ILE A 27 13.05 3.96 -1.25
CA ILE A 27 12.73 2.71 -0.52
C ILE A 27 13.98 2.11 0.17
N MET A 28 15.15 2.18 -0.47
CA MET A 28 16.38 1.54 0.02
C MET A 28 17.23 2.41 0.97
N VAL A 29 16.83 3.65 1.22
CA VAL A 29 17.60 4.59 2.05
C VAL A 29 17.39 4.25 3.53
N GLN A 30 18.44 3.79 4.21
CA GLN A 30 18.35 3.29 5.60
C GLN A 30 18.44 4.39 6.66
N ASP A 31 19.43 5.28 6.53
CA ASP A 31 19.85 6.18 7.62
C ASP A 31 19.44 7.64 7.42
N MET A 32 18.65 7.93 6.39
CA MET A 32 18.18 9.28 6.09
C MET A 32 16.68 9.28 5.92
N VAL A 33 16.04 10.40 6.25
CA VAL A 33 14.62 10.63 5.94
C VAL A 33 14.55 11.06 4.48
N PRO A 34 13.95 10.27 3.57
CA PRO A 34 13.82 10.69 2.18
C PRO A 34 12.93 11.95 2.09
N ALA A 35 13.24 12.84 1.14
CA ALA A 35 12.56 14.13 1.02
C ALA A 35 11.03 14.01 0.89
N GLN A 36 10.55 12.94 0.23
CA GLN A 36 9.12 12.69 0.07
C GLN A 36 8.44 12.34 1.40
N TYR A 37 9.10 11.56 2.28
CA TYR A 37 8.60 11.26 3.62
C TYR A 37 8.59 12.50 4.51
N ALA A 38 9.67 13.29 4.50
CA ALA A 38 9.71 14.55 5.23
C ALA A 38 8.57 15.48 4.79
N MET A 39 8.34 15.60 3.47
CA MET A 39 7.25 16.39 2.93
C MET A 39 5.86 15.83 3.33
N ALA A 40 5.67 14.51 3.31
CA ALA A 40 4.40 13.90 3.72
C ALA A 40 4.10 14.16 5.21
N ILE A 41 5.11 14.05 6.08
CA ILE A 41 5.01 14.38 7.51
C ILE A 41 4.56 15.83 7.69
N GLU A 42 5.27 16.79 7.10
CA GLU A 42 4.92 18.22 7.25
C GLU A 42 3.54 18.54 6.66
N LYS A 43 3.25 18.08 5.45
CA LYS A 43 1.96 18.33 4.80
C LYS A 43 0.79 17.71 5.56
N SER A 44 0.98 16.56 6.19
CA SER A 44 -0.07 15.94 6.99
C SER A 44 -0.44 16.80 8.20
N ILE A 45 0.55 17.44 8.84
CA ILE A 45 0.32 18.39 9.94
C ILE A 45 -0.45 19.62 9.44
N GLU A 46 -0.03 20.19 8.30
CA GLU A 46 -0.71 21.32 7.66
C GLU A 46 -2.18 20.99 7.35
N ILE A 47 -2.44 19.83 6.73
CA ILE A 47 -3.78 19.34 6.40
C ILE A 47 -4.61 19.14 7.67
N LYS A 48 -4.05 18.51 8.70
CA LYS A 48 -4.75 18.31 9.99
C LYS A 48 -5.19 19.62 10.62
N ASN A 49 -4.34 20.65 10.55
CA ASN A 49 -4.65 21.96 11.07
C ASN A 49 -5.71 22.69 10.21
N GLN A 50 -5.59 22.62 8.88
CA GLN A 50 -6.50 23.25 7.94
C GLN A 50 -7.91 22.64 8.01
N TYR A 51 -8.01 21.32 8.15
CA TYR A 51 -9.26 20.57 8.20
C TYR A 51 -9.59 20.10 9.62
N SER A 52 -9.32 20.96 10.62
CA SER A 52 -9.67 20.68 12.01
C SER A 52 -11.17 20.36 12.15
N GLY A 53 -11.48 19.24 12.81
CA GLY A 53 -12.85 18.73 12.96
C GLY A 53 -13.37 17.86 11.80
N TYR A 54 -12.58 17.65 10.75
CA TYR A 54 -12.91 16.71 9.67
C TYR A 54 -12.33 15.31 9.98
N GLN A 55 -12.98 14.29 9.42
CA GLN A 55 -12.44 12.95 9.32
C GLN A 55 -11.45 12.91 8.16
N ILE A 56 -10.16 12.80 8.48
CA ILE A 56 -9.10 12.68 7.47
C ILE A 56 -8.76 11.20 7.32
N HIS A 57 -8.54 10.75 6.08
CA HIS A 57 -8.08 9.39 5.78
C HIS A 57 -6.95 9.45 4.76
N TYR A 58 -5.85 8.75 5.01
CA TYR A 58 -4.74 8.66 4.07
C TYR A 58 -4.79 7.37 3.28
N THR A 59 -4.34 7.41 2.03
CA THR A 59 -4.21 6.20 1.24
C THR A 59 -3.10 6.34 0.22
N GLY A 60 -2.60 5.21 -0.26
CA GLY A 60 -1.60 5.17 -1.30
C GLY A 60 -1.14 3.74 -1.58
N HIS A 61 -0.48 3.59 -2.71
CA HIS A 61 0.09 2.33 -3.17
C HIS A 61 1.63 2.42 -3.21
N SER A 62 2.34 1.33 -2.92
CA SER A 62 3.81 1.28 -2.97
C SER A 62 4.44 2.34 -2.07
N LEU A 63 5.34 3.18 -2.61
CA LEU A 63 5.89 4.33 -1.89
C LEU A 63 4.79 5.26 -1.36
N GLY A 64 3.72 5.46 -2.11
CA GLY A 64 2.57 6.27 -1.67
C GLY A 64 1.88 5.67 -0.44
N GLY A 65 1.87 4.34 -0.31
CA GLY A 65 1.39 3.65 0.88
C GLY A 65 2.27 3.94 2.09
N GLY A 66 3.59 3.93 1.92
CA GLY A 66 4.54 4.35 2.97
C GLY A 66 4.35 5.81 3.39
N LEU A 67 4.17 6.73 2.43
CA LEU A 67 3.87 8.15 2.71
C LEU A 67 2.55 8.32 3.47
N ALA A 68 1.51 7.55 3.11
CA ALA A 68 0.24 7.53 3.81
C ALA A 68 0.40 7.03 5.26
N THR A 69 1.17 5.97 5.46
CA THR A 69 1.55 5.46 6.79
C THR A 69 2.27 6.51 7.63
N ALA A 70 3.26 7.21 7.06
CA ALA A 70 3.96 8.28 7.77
C ALA A 70 3.01 9.43 8.18
N ALA A 71 2.08 9.81 7.30
CA ALA A 71 1.06 10.81 7.58
C ALA A 71 0.09 10.38 8.71
N ALA A 72 -0.37 9.12 8.68
CA ALA A 72 -1.24 8.55 9.70
C ALA A 72 -0.56 8.50 11.07
N ILE A 73 0.69 8.02 11.16
CA ILE A 73 1.42 7.98 12.44
C ILE A 73 1.67 9.41 12.95
N THR A 74 1.98 10.36 12.06
CA THR A 74 2.18 11.77 12.43
C THR A 74 0.94 12.40 13.05
N THR A 75 -0.21 12.23 12.40
CA THR A 75 -1.43 12.99 12.72
C THR A 75 -2.37 12.25 13.67
N GLY A 76 -2.32 10.91 13.68
CA GLY A 76 -3.27 10.06 14.38
C GLY A 76 -4.59 9.87 13.65
N ASP A 77 -4.65 10.19 12.35
CA ASP A 77 -5.78 9.87 11.49
C ASP A 77 -5.52 8.54 10.75
N PRO A 78 -6.57 7.78 10.38
CA PRO A 78 -6.44 6.46 9.78
C PRO A 78 -5.79 6.46 8.39
N ALA A 79 -5.20 5.32 8.03
CA ALA A 79 -4.71 5.05 6.68
C ALA A 79 -5.11 3.67 6.16
N THR A 80 -5.36 3.60 4.86
CA THR A 80 -5.45 2.33 4.12
C THR A 80 -4.36 2.32 3.05
N ALA A 81 -3.40 1.41 3.20
CA ALA A 81 -2.24 1.31 2.33
C ALA A 81 -2.28 0.02 1.51
N PHE A 82 -1.71 0.07 0.32
CA PHE A 82 -1.73 -1.02 -0.66
C PHE A 82 -0.29 -1.33 -1.10
N ASP A 83 0.16 -2.58 -0.92
CA ASP A 83 1.52 -3.03 -1.24
C ASP A 83 2.58 -2.03 -0.75
N ALA A 84 2.42 -1.56 0.49
CA ALA A 84 3.11 -0.35 0.95
C ALA A 84 4.60 -0.60 1.21
N SER A 85 5.45 0.37 0.86
CA SER A 85 6.90 0.29 1.10
C SER A 85 7.32 0.34 2.58
N GLY A 86 6.36 0.38 3.51
CA GLY A 86 6.63 0.56 4.93
C GLY A 86 7.28 1.90 5.25
N ILE A 87 7.82 2.03 6.46
CA ILE A 87 8.66 3.17 6.86
C ILE A 87 9.95 2.69 7.52
N ALA A 88 11.06 3.32 7.17
CA ALA A 88 12.36 3.08 7.77
C ALA A 88 12.48 3.67 9.19
N ASN A 89 13.45 3.18 9.97
CA ASN A 89 13.71 3.68 11.32
C ASN A 89 13.97 5.20 11.36
N ALA A 90 14.68 5.75 10.37
CA ALA A 90 14.95 7.18 10.26
C ALA A 90 13.65 8.00 10.14
N VAL A 91 12.71 7.56 9.29
CA VAL A 91 11.40 8.20 9.13
C VAL A 91 10.59 8.12 10.43
N LEU A 92 10.56 6.96 11.08
CA LEU A 92 9.86 6.83 12.37
C LEU A 92 10.47 7.76 13.45
N ASN A 93 11.79 7.91 13.48
CA ASN A 93 12.46 8.80 14.43
C ASN A 93 12.13 10.27 14.16
N GLU A 94 12.01 10.67 12.90
CA GLU A 94 11.53 12.01 12.54
C GLU A 94 10.10 12.25 13.05
N ILE A 95 9.19 11.28 12.86
CA ILE A 95 7.82 11.37 13.37
C ILE A 95 7.80 11.51 14.90
N LYS A 96 8.61 10.72 15.62
CA LYS A 96 8.76 10.83 17.09
C LYS A 96 9.29 12.20 17.52
N SER A 97 10.22 12.76 16.76
CA SER A 97 10.75 14.11 16.97
C SER A 97 9.63 15.16 16.83
N LYS A 98 8.81 15.08 15.77
CA LYS A 98 7.65 15.97 15.59
C LYS A 98 6.62 15.82 16.71
N HIS A 99 6.34 14.60 17.15
CA HIS A 99 5.46 14.36 18.30
C HIS A 99 5.99 15.01 19.58
N THR A 100 7.30 14.87 19.85
CA THR A 100 7.95 15.50 20.99
C THR A 100 7.87 17.02 20.94
N ALA A 101 8.14 17.62 19.77
CA ALA A 101 8.01 19.06 19.55
C ALA A 101 6.57 19.57 19.74
N GLN A 102 5.56 18.73 19.48
CA GLN A 102 4.14 19.00 19.73
C GLN A 102 3.70 18.70 21.17
N GLY A 103 4.62 18.27 22.05
CA GLY A 103 4.30 17.90 23.43
C GLY A 103 3.50 16.61 23.58
N LYS A 104 3.47 15.75 22.54
CA LYS A 104 2.78 14.44 22.57
C LYS A 104 3.58 13.43 23.40
N PRO A 105 2.92 12.44 24.03
CA PRO A 105 3.60 11.34 24.72
C PRO A 105 4.57 10.58 23.81
N SER A 106 5.66 10.07 24.38
CA SER A 106 6.69 9.32 23.62
C SER A 106 6.16 8.03 22.96
N ASN A 107 5.04 7.51 23.45
CA ASN A 107 4.37 6.32 22.93
C ASN A 107 3.16 6.63 22.01
N GLN A 108 2.94 7.90 21.65
CA GLN A 108 1.81 8.30 20.80
C GLN A 108 1.87 7.64 19.43
N TRP A 109 3.07 7.49 18.87
CA TRP A 109 3.26 6.89 17.55
C TRP A 109 2.75 5.45 17.47
N GLN A 110 2.90 4.63 18.53
CA GLN A 110 2.35 3.26 18.55
C GLN A 110 0.83 3.25 18.47
N THR A 111 0.19 4.16 19.21
CA THR A 111 -1.27 4.28 19.22
C THR A 111 -1.77 4.70 17.83
N ASN A 112 -1.08 5.66 17.21
CA ASN A 112 -1.44 6.12 15.86
C ASN A 112 -1.20 5.04 14.81
N ALA A 113 -0.14 4.25 14.96
CA ALA A 113 0.19 3.15 14.07
C ALA A 113 -0.90 2.05 14.06
N GLY A 114 -1.65 1.88 15.16
CA GLY A 114 -2.79 0.96 15.24
C GLY A 114 -4.01 1.37 14.39
N GLN A 115 -3.99 2.52 13.73
CA GLN A 115 -5.07 2.99 12.84
C GLN A 115 -4.77 2.77 11.35
N ILE A 116 -3.77 1.94 11.05
CA ILE A 116 -3.34 1.65 9.70
C ILE A 116 -3.84 0.26 9.32
N THR A 117 -4.39 0.13 8.13
CA THR A 117 -4.74 -1.14 7.51
C THR A 117 -3.95 -1.28 6.21
N ASN A 118 -3.19 -2.35 6.07
CA ASN A 118 -2.41 -2.66 4.88
C ASN A 118 -3.03 -3.86 4.15
N PHE A 119 -3.08 -3.78 2.84
CA PHE A 119 -3.42 -4.89 1.95
C PHE A 119 -2.22 -5.14 1.05
N ASN A 120 -1.61 -6.32 1.18
CA ASN A 120 -0.44 -6.71 0.40
C ASN A 120 -0.80 -7.93 -0.44
N LEU A 121 -0.39 -7.96 -1.70
CA LEU A 121 -0.53 -9.15 -2.53
C LEU A 121 0.61 -10.13 -2.24
N GLU A 122 0.30 -11.40 -2.05
CA GLU A 122 1.32 -12.41 -1.78
C GLU A 122 2.36 -12.48 -2.92
N GLY A 123 3.65 -12.38 -2.57
CA GLY A 123 4.74 -12.48 -3.53
C GLY A 123 4.97 -11.25 -4.41
N GLU A 124 4.35 -10.11 -4.12
CA GLU A 124 4.76 -8.85 -4.75
C GLU A 124 6.10 -8.35 -4.17
N PHE A 125 6.88 -7.62 -4.96
CA PHE A 125 8.31 -7.44 -4.68
C PHE A 125 8.65 -6.40 -3.58
N VAL A 126 7.71 -5.56 -3.17
CA VAL A 126 7.88 -4.47 -2.21
C VAL A 126 7.60 -4.87 -0.77
N SER A 127 6.59 -5.68 -0.50
CA SER A 127 6.10 -5.97 0.86
C SER A 127 5.89 -7.44 1.19
N ASP A 128 6.08 -8.36 0.24
CA ASP A 128 6.03 -9.81 0.52
C ASP A 128 6.81 -10.65 -0.52
N LEU A 129 7.99 -10.20 -0.95
CA LEU A 129 8.74 -10.89 -2.03
C LEU A 129 9.17 -12.31 -1.63
N ASP A 130 9.46 -12.50 -0.35
CA ASP A 130 9.98 -13.73 0.23
C ASP A 130 8.88 -14.64 0.81
N TYR A 131 7.62 -14.21 0.73
CA TYR A 131 6.43 -14.91 1.24
C TYR A 131 6.46 -15.17 2.75
N GLN A 132 7.23 -14.39 3.53
CA GLN A 132 7.31 -14.58 4.98
C GLN A 132 6.16 -13.90 5.74
N GLN A 133 5.44 -12.96 5.11
CA GLN A 133 4.29 -12.29 5.69
C GLN A 133 4.57 -11.64 7.07
N ASP A 134 5.77 -11.13 7.29
CA ASP A 134 6.29 -10.68 8.60
C ASP A 134 6.35 -9.15 8.77
N ALA A 135 5.70 -8.43 7.85
CA ALA A 135 5.62 -6.97 7.77
C ALA A 135 6.91 -6.27 7.32
N ASP A 136 7.98 -7.00 7.01
CA ASP A 136 9.14 -6.41 6.36
C ASP A 136 8.80 -5.95 4.93
N THR A 137 9.70 -5.16 4.36
CA THR A 137 9.52 -4.64 3.01
C THR A 137 10.89 -4.60 2.32
N LEU A 138 10.91 -4.30 1.03
CA LEU A 138 12.13 -4.20 0.23
C LEU A 138 13.20 -3.31 0.87
N GLY A 139 12.77 -2.28 1.62
CA GLY A 139 13.68 -1.44 2.39
C GLY A 139 14.26 -2.20 3.59
N PRO A 140 15.58 -2.24 3.78
CA PRO A 140 16.26 -3.15 4.73
C PRO A 140 16.02 -2.83 6.22
N THR A 141 15.49 -1.64 6.53
CA THR A 141 14.98 -1.31 7.88
C THR A 141 13.51 -0.89 7.85
N SER A 142 12.89 -0.98 6.68
CA SER A 142 11.54 -0.54 6.42
C SER A 142 10.57 -1.64 6.77
N LYS A 143 9.49 -1.28 7.46
CA LYS A 143 8.42 -2.21 7.80
C LYS A 143 7.07 -1.54 7.81
N GLN A 144 6.04 -2.34 7.64
CA GLN A 144 4.65 -1.92 7.78
C GLN A 144 4.23 -1.95 9.26
N TYR A 145 3.16 -1.20 9.55
CA TYR A 145 2.59 -1.08 10.89
C TYR A 145 1.07 -1.12 10.81
N GLY A 146 0.42 -1.49 11.91
CA GLY A 146 -1.02 -1.65 11.98
C GLY A 146 -1.46 -3.06 11.59
N ASP A 147 -2.70 -3.19 11.13
CA ASP A 147 -3.24 -4.44 10.61
C ASP A 147 -2.69 -4.68 9.21
N ILE A 148 -2.32 -5.92 8.90
CA ILE A 148 -1.75 -6.31 7.60
C ILE A 148 -2.51 -7.54 7.11
N HIS A 149 -3.07 -7.42 5.91
CA HIS A 149 -3.79 -8.48 5.23
C HIS A 149 -3.01 -8.90 3.99
N TYR A 150 -2.60 -10.17 3.94
CA TYR A 150 -1.99 -10.76 2.76
C TYR A 150 -3.07 -11.40 1.89
N LEU A 151 -3.11 -10.98 0.63
CA LEU A 151 -4.12 -11.38 -0.34
C LEU A 151 -3.50 -12.36 -1.33
N SER A 152 -4.18 -13.49 -1.53
CA SER A 152 -3.67 -14.52 -2.42
C SER A 152 -3.68 -14.10 -3.88
N ALA A 153 -2.55 -14.25 -4.56
CA ALA A 153 -2.44 -14.06 -6.01
C ALA A 153 -2.98 -15.26 -6.83
N SER A 154 -3.52 -16.29 -6.17
CA SER A 154 -3.90 -17.56 -6.80
C SER A 154 -5.07 -17.47 -7.80
N ARG A 155 -5.98 -16.52 -7.59
CA ARG A 155 -7.17 -16.33 -8.44
C ARG A 155 -6.96 -15.36 -9.58
N PHE A 156 -6.10 -14.37 -9.35
CA PHE A 156 -5.93 -13.26 -10.26
C PHE A 156 -4.47 -13.16 -10.67
N THR A 157 -4.16 -13.77 -11.81
CA THR A 157 -2.85 -13.66 -12.48
C THR A 157 -3.05 -12.87 -13.78
N PRO A 158 -3.32 -11.56 -13.70
CA PRO A 158 -3.79 -10.76 -14.84
C PRO A 158 -2.78 -10.71 -16.00
N LEU A 159 -1.52 -11.01 -15.69
CA LEU A 159 -0.40 -11.03 -16.61
C LEU A 159 0.05 -12.47 -16.79
N PHE A 160 -0.83 -13.32 -17.33
CA PHE A 160 -0.55 -14.76 -17.56
C PHE A 160 0.76 -15.04 -18.31
N LEU A 161 1.26 -14.06 -19.09
CA LEU A 161 2.51 -14.14 -19.84
C LEU A 161 3.77 -13.78 -19.01
N VAL A 162 3.61 -13.08 -17.89
CA VAL A 162 4.69 -12.67 -16.97
C VAL A 162 4.14 -12.58 -15.55
N ASN A 163 4.31 -13.65 -14.77
CA ASN A 163 3.95 -13.69 -13.35
C ASN A 163 5.23 -13.64 -12.50
N ASN A 164 5.61 -12.43 -12.09
CA ASN A 164 6.73 -12.16 -11.20
C ASN A 164 6.37 -11.06 -10.18
N GLY A 165 7.26 -10.82 -9.21
CA GLY A 165 7.01 -9.83 -8.14
C GLY A 165 6.68 -8.44 -8.66
N LEU A 166 7.33 -7.96 -9.74
CA LEU A 166 7.04 -6.67 -10.36
C LEU A 166 5.60 -6.58 -10.88
N THR A 167 5.19 -7.58 -11.66
CA THR A 167 3.85 -7.62 -12.26
C THR A 167 2.74 -7.79 -11.22
N ARG A 168 3.05 -8.44 -10.10
CA ARG A 168 2.16 -8.57 -8.94
C ARG A 168 1.99 -7.26 -8.18
N HIS A 169 3.01 -6.42 -8.17
CA HIS A 169 3.00 -5.09 -7.55
C HIS A 169 2.30 -4.01 -8.38
N PHE A 170 1.72 -4.35 -9.53
CA PHE A 170 0.83 -3.41 -10.20
C PHE A 170 -0.48 -3.30 -9.43
N THR A 171 -1.13 -2.14 -9.50
CA THR A 171 -2.40 -1.92 -8.80
C THR A 171 -3.52 -2.83 -9.29
N THR A 172 -3.41 -3.36 -10.52
CA THR A 172 -4.46 -4.18 -11.15
C THR A 172 -4.66 -5.49 -10.39
N PRO A 173 -3.61 -6.32 -10.16
CA PRO A 173 -3.73 -7.50 -9.31
C PRO A 173 -4.49 -7.30 -8.00
N LEU A 174 -4.07 -6.32 -7.22
CA LEU A 174 -4.62 -6.05 -5.89
C LEU A 174 -6.05 -5.51 -5.97
N LYS A 175 -6.33 -4.59 -6.90
CA LYS A 175 -7.67 -4.04 -7.14
C LYS A 175 -8.68 -5.15 -7.38
N GLU A 176 -8.32 -6.09 -8.22
CA GLU A 176 -9.23 -7.11 -8.75
C GLU A 176 -9.53 -8.18 -7.69
N GLU A 177 -8.51 -8.57 -6.92
CA GLU A 177 -8.69 -9.43 -5.75
C GLU A 177 -9.56 -8.74 -4.67
N LEU A 178 -9.34 -7.45 -4.40
CA LEU A 178 -10.18 -6.69 -3.47
C LEU A 178 -11.63 -6.54 -3.98
N MET A 179 -11.82 -6.30 -5.28
CA MET A 179 -13.13 -6.24 -5.91
C MET A 179 -13.86 -7.57 -5.76
N PHE A 180 -13.19 -8.68 -6.04
CA PHE A 180 -13.73 -10.02 -5.81
C PHE A 180 -14.14 -10.22 -4.35
N LEU A 181 -13.25 -9.93 -3.40
CA LEU A 181 -13.49 -10.11 -1.96
C LEU A 181 -14.63 -9.24 -1.42
N SER A 182 -14.90 -8.11 -2.07
CA SER A 182 -16.01 -7.20 -1.73
C SER A 182 -17.38 -7.70 -2.18
N GLN A 183 -17.45 -8.71 -3.04
CA GLN A 183 -18.69 -9.22 -3.62
C GLN A 183 -19.27 -10.37 -2.78
N PRO A 184 -20.42 -10.18 -2.10
CA PRO A 184 -21.02 -11.21 -1.24
C PRO A 184 -21.44 -12.47 -2.00
N ILE A 185 -21.71 -12.36 -3.31
CA ILE A 185 -22.14 -13.50 -4.14
C ILE A 185 -21.08 -14.62 -4.21
N PHE A 186 -19.81 -14.31 -3.95
CA PHE A 186 -18.73 -15.29 -3.92
C PHE A 186 -18.45 -15.86 -2.54
N ARG A 187 -19.24 -15.48 -1.54
CA ARG A 187 -19.16 -16.03 -0.18
C ARG A 187 -20.05 -17.24 -0.02
N VAL A 188 -19.76 -18.10 0.97
CA VAL A 188 -20.58 -19.26 1.33
C VAL A 188 -21.99 -18.81 1.73
N ASN A 189 -22.08 -17.79 2.57
CA ASN A 189 -23.34 -17.13 2.90
C ASN A 189 -23.41 -15.76 2.22
N THR A 190 -24.15 -15.66 1.12
CA THR A 190 -24.26 -14.43 0.33
C THR A 190 -25.02 -13.29 1.02
N SER A 191 -25.73 -13.59 2.11
CA SER A 191 -26.47 -12.60 2.90
C SER A 191 -25.68 -12.11 4.13
N ASP A 192 -24.49 -12.65 4.37
CA ASP A 192 -23.61 -12.27 5.47
C ASP A 192 -22.48 -11.37 4.97
N TYR A 193 -22.49 -10.13 5.44
CA TYR A 193 -21.58 -9.07 5.01
C TYR A 193 -20.49 -8.76 6.04
N ASN A 194 -20.61 -9.29 7.26
CA ASN A 194 -19.87 -8.77 8.41
C ASN A 194 -19.09 -9.85 9.18
N SER A 195 -19.45 -11.13 9.04
CA SER A 195 -18.77 -12.19 9.79
C SER A 195 -17.43 -12.55 9.16
N ILE A 196 -16.41 -12.71 10.02
CA ILE A 196 -15.04 -13.04 9.61
C ILE A 196 -14.89 -14.49 9.12
N ASP A 197 -15.84 -15.35 9.49
CA ASP A 197 -15.92 -16.78 9.15
C ASP A 197 -16.79 -17.06 7.91
N ASN A 198 -17.20 -16.03 7.18
CA ASN A 198 -17.88 -16.21 5.91
C ASN A 198 -16.87 -16.44 4.77
N ASP A 199 -16.48 -17.70 4.60
CA ASP A 199 -15.47 -18.12 3.63
C ASP A 199 -15.89 -17.89 2.17
N ILE A 200 -14.91 -17.95 1.28
CA ILE A 200 -15.12 -17.94 -0.18
C ILE A 200 -15.75 -19.25 -0.62
N ASN A 201 -16.82 -19.18 -1.41
CA ASN A 201 -17.39 -20.33 -2.10
C ASN A 201 -16.59 -20.61 -3.39
N SER A 202 -15.81 -21.69 -3.37
CA SER A 202 -14.93 -22.08 -4.48
C SER A 202 -15.65 -22.34 -5.80
N PHE A 203 -16.91 -22.79 -5.76
CA PHE A 203 -17.69 -23.02 -6.99
C PHE A 203 -18.04 -21.71 -7.66
N THR A 204 -18.66 -20.77 -6.93
CA THR A 204 -19.03 -19.45 -7.48
C THR A 204 -17.81 -18.62 -7.84
N ALA A 205 -16.73 -18.73 -7.05
CA ALA A 205 -15.47 -18.02 -7.31
C ALA A 205 -14.81 -18.44 -8.63
N ALA A 206 -14.96 -19.71 -9.04
CA ALA A 206 -14.43 -20.19 -10.32
C ALA A 206 -15.07 -19.52 -11.55
N PHE A 207 -16.20 -18.85 -11.37
CA PHE A 207 -16.89 -18.09 -12.42
C PHE A 207 -16.67 -16.58 -12.32
N TYR A 208 -15.77 -16.11 -11.45
CA TYR A 208 -15.40 -14.70 -11.42
C TYR A 208 -14.71 -14.33 -12.73
N ILE A 209 -15.30 -13.38 -13.44
CA ILE A 209 -14.80 -12.85 -14.71
C ILE A 209 -14.87 -11.33 -14.56
N ASP A 210 -13.74 -10.71 -14.25
CA ASP A 210 -13.62 -9.24 -14.19
C ASP A 210 -12.76 -8.76 -15.36
N TRP A 211 -13.37 -8.79 -16.53
CA TRP A 211 -12.80 -8.18 -17.73
C TRP A 211 -13.74 -7.07 -18.15
N THR A 212 -13.57 -5.89 -17.55
CA THR A 212 -14.05 -4.67 -18.21
C THR A 212 -13.11 -4.37 -19.38
N ASP A 213 -13.62 -3.78 -20.46
CA ASP A 213 -12.80 -3.43 -21.64
C ASP A 213 -11.59 -2.55 -21.23
N ASP A 214 -11.78 -1.67 -20.24
CA ASP A 214 -10.73 -0.83 -19.66
C ASP A 214 -9.62 -1.65 -18.95
N THR A 215 -9.97 -2.79 -18.34
CA THR A 215 -9.00 -3.69 -17.70
C THR A 215 -8.05 -4.28 -18.74
N LEU A 216 -8.55 -4.68 -19.92
CA LEU A 216 -7.72 -5.26 -20.98
C LEU A 216 -6.68 -4.29 -21.53
N ASP A 217 -7.06 -3.03 -21.74
CA ASP A 217 -6.14 -1.99 -22.22
C ASP A 217 -5.05 -1.66 -21.18
N VAL A 218 -5.44 -1.57 -19.91
CA VAL A 218 -4.48 -1.37 -18.80
C VAL A 218 -3.51 -2.54 -18.71
N LEU A 219 -4.00 -3.78 -18.88
CA LEU A 219 -3.17 -4.98 -18.84
C LEU A 219 -2.22 -5.06 -20.03
N PHE A 220 -2.67 -4.71 -21.23
CA PHE A 220 -1.80 -4.67 -22.40
C PHE A 220 -0.67 -3.64 -22.22
N TRP A 221 -0.99 -2.45 -21.71
CA TRP A 221 0.02 -1.44 -21.39
C TRP A 221 0.98 -1.92 -20.30
N GLN A 222 0.47 -2.47 -19.19
CA GLN A 222 1.28 -2.99 -18.08
C GLN A 222 2.19 -4.15 -18.50
N THR A 223 1.72 -5.04 -19.38
CA THR A 223 2.52 -6.14 -19.93
C THR A 223 3.70 -5.58 -20.74
N ASN A 224 3.43 -4.66 -21.65
CA ASN A 224 4.48 -4.02 -22.45
C ASN A 224 5.47 -3.24 -21.59
N PHE A 225 4.96 -2.52 -20.58
CA PHE A 225 5.80 -1.81 -19.64
C PHE A 225 6.72 -2.77 -18.86
N ALA A 226 6.16 -3.85 -18.29
CA ALA A 226 6.93 -4.84 -17.55
C ALA A 226 8.03 -5.46 -18.43
N ILE A 227 7.73 -5.87 -19.67
CA ILE A 227 8.74 -6.45 -20.57
C ILE A 227 9.90 -5.47 -20.83
N ASN A 228 9.60 -4.19 -21.01
CA ASN A 228 10.62 -3.17 -21.31
C ASN A 228 11.38 -2.69 -20.06
N SER A 229 10.77 -2.72 -18.88
CA SER A 229 11.33 -2.18 -17.63
C SER A 229 11.89 -3.24 -16.68
N LEU A 230 11.61 -4.53 -16.91
CA LEU A 230 12.10 -5.61 -16.07
C LEU A 230 13.65 -5.74 -16.06
N PRO A 231 14.37 -5.59 -17.21
CA PRO A 231 15.82 -5.66 -17.19
C PRO A 231 16.50 -4.57 -16.35
N SER A 232 16.01 -3.32 -16.42
CA SER A 232 16.54 -2.23 -15.60
C SER A 232 16.22 -2.44 -14.13
N LEU A 233 15.01 -2.90 -13.82
CA LEU A 233 14.61 -3.22 -12.45
C LEU A 233 15.49 -4.31 -11.81
N LEU A 234 15.72 -5.42 -12.52
CA LEU A 234 16.55 -6.50 -12.00
C LEU A 234 17.98 -6.01 -11.71
N ALA A 235 18.54 -5.17 -12.60
CA ALA A 235 19.83 -4.55 -12.38
C ALA A 235 19.85 -3.64 -11.13
N ASP A 236 18.79 -2.85 -10.91
CA ASP A 236 18.67 -1.96 -9.74
C ASP A 236 18.52 -2.75 -8.42
N LEU A 237 17.87 -3.92 -8.48
CA LEU A 237 17.68 -4.82 -7.33
C LEU A 237 18.85 -5.79 -7.11
N GLY A 238 19.84 -5.83 -8.01
CA GLY A 238 21.03 -6.68 -7.89
C GLY A 238 20.80 -8.15 -8.27
N PHE A 239 19.81 -8.44 -9.12
CA PHE A 239 19.52 -9.77 -9.68
C PHE A 239 20.07 -9.97 -11.09
#